data_AF-A0A2H0X259-F1
#
_entry.id   AF-A0A2H0X259-F1
#
_cell.length_a   1.000
_cell.length_b   1.000
_cell.length_c   1.000
_cell.angle_alpha   90.00
_cell.angle_beta   90.00
_cell.angle_gamma   90.00
#
_symmetry.space_group_name_H-M   'P 1'
#
loop_
_entity.id
_entity.type
_entity.pdbx_description
1 polymer ?
#
loop_
_entity_poly.entity_id
_entity_poly.type
_entity_poly.pdbx_seq_one_letter_code
_entity_poly.pdbx_strand_id
1 'polypeptide(L)'
;MYTSAEKKVWEGRRPLFVMIENMPEARPQSGLNSADIVYEAVAEGGVSRFGAIFYCGVSSADTILGPVRSARTHFINLASEYNYPLYTHVGGANCGSSDPKTCNTDKRVQALEQINQYGWGGAKGNDLNQFSIGFPTFWRDYERLGTTVATEHTMYTSTEKLWKYAAGTRNWTNLTPDGKSDWKDDYIPFTFKDNAKEKGSVSQISFGFWESYHQFDVVWNYDATQNLYLRENGGAVHKDKDNDTQLSAKVV
;
A
#
# COMPACT_ATOMS: atom_id res chain seq x y z
N MET A 1 11.91 17.63 7.63
CA MET A 1 13.26 17.10 7.33
C MET A 1 13.53 16.01 8.34
N TYR A 2 13.98 14.85 7.88
CA TYR A 2 14.35 13.75 8.75
C TYR A 2 15.75 13.95 9.33
N THR A 3 15.99 13.37 10.51
CA THR A 3 17.29 13.34 11.17
C THR A 3 18.26 12.36 10.50
N SER A 4 19.56 12.53 10.73
CA SER A 4 20.58 11.57 10.27
C SER A 4 20.38 10.16 10.84
N ALA A 5 19.80 10.06 12.04
CA ALA A 5 19.47 8.78 12.67
C ALA A 5 18.35 8.06 11.93
N GLU A 6 17.25 8.76 11.66
CA GLU A 6 16.15 8.23 10.84
C GLU A 6 16.63 7.84 9.45
N LYS A 7 17.50 8.66 8.84
CA LYS A 7 18.08 8.35 7.52
C LYS A 7 18.79 7.01 7.50
N LYS A 8 19.64 6.77 8.48
CA LYS A 8 20.35 5.51 8.60
C LYS A 8 19.41 4.31 8.75
N VAL A 9 18.24 4.49 9.36
CA VAL A 9 17.23 3.43 9.52
C VAL A 9 16.62 3.05 8.18
N TRP A 10 16.09 4.01 7.40
CA TRP A 10 15.45 3.66 6.13
C TRP A 10 16.45 3.28 5.03
N GLU A 11 17.69 3.78 5.08
CA GLU A 11 18.72 3.43 4.07
C GLU A 11 19.08 1.95 4.07
N GLY A 12 18.97 1.26 5.22
CA GLY A 12 19.15 -0.19 5.31
C GLY A 12 17.90 -1.01 4.94
N ARG A 13 16.81 -0.35 4.54
CA ARG A 13 15.52 -0.97 4.23
C ARG A 13 15.22 -0.89 2.74
N ARG A 14 14.28 -1.72 2.32
CA ARG A 14 13.69 -1.72 0.98
C ARG A 14 12.23 -1.29 1.07
N PRO A 15 11.70 -0.51 0.11
CA PRO A 15 10.32 -0.03 0.16
C PRO A 15 9.33 -1.18 0.33
N LEU A 16 8.37 -1.00 1.23
CA LEU A 16 7.20 -1.87 1.32
C LEU A 16 6.14 -1.31 0.38
N PHE A 17 5.59 -2.14 -0.50
CA PHE A 17 4.41 -1.81 -1.27
C PHE A 17 3.26 -2.65 -0.73
N VAL A 18 2.28 -2.03 -0.07
CA VAL A 18 1.23 -2.74 0.67
C VAL A 18 -0.13 -2.47 0.05
N MET A 19 -0.82 -3.56 -0.31
CA MET A 19 -2.19 -3.51 -0.76
C MET A 19 -3.13 -3.29 0.43
N ILE A 20 -3.92 -2.21 0.41
CA ILE A 20 -4.82 -1.84 1.51
C ILE A 20 -6.26 -1.69 0.99
N GLU A 21 -7.20 -2.31 1.71
CA GLU A 21 -8.65 -2.28 1.44
C GLU A 21 -9.22 -0.87 1.38
N ASN A 22 -10.27 -0.65 0.57
CA ASN A 22 -11.04 0.60 0.61
C ASN A 22 -12.58 0.43 0.62
N MET A 23 -13.09 -0.77 0.88
CA MET A 23 -14.52 -0.96 1.15
C MET A 23 -14.99 -0.06 2.31
N PRO A 24 -16.19 0.55 2.24
CA PRO A 24 -16.71 1.41 3.31
C PRO A 24 -16.67 0.75 4.70
N GLU A 25 -16.98 -0.54 4.79
CA GLU A 25 -17.01 -1.35 6.00
C GLU A 25 -15.62 -1.59 6.61
N ALA A 26 -14.56 -1.34 5.82
CA ALA A 26 -13.18 -1.44 6.26
C ALA A 26 -12.58 -0.09 6.68
N ARG A 27 -13.25 1.03 6.41
CA ARG A 27 -12.78 2.36 6.80
C ARG A 27 -13.09 2.63 8.29
N PRO A 28 -12.26 3.41 9.00
CA PRO A 28 -10.97 3.96 8.57
C PRO A 28 -9.86 2.88 8.54
N GLN A 29 -8.88 3.02 7.65
CA GLN A 29 -7.70 2.15 7.55
C GLN A 29 -6.62 2.57 8.54
N SER A 30 -5.67 1.68 8.80
CA SER A 30 -4.48 1.93 9.61
C SER A 30 -3.26 2.20 8.73
N GLY A 31 -2.52 3.26 9.07
CA GLY A 31 -1.19 3.55 8.57
C GLY A 31 -1.13 4.37 7.29
N LEU A 32 -2.24 4.65 6.59
CA LEU A 32 -2.23 5.38 5.32
C LEU A 32 -1.60 6.78 5.46
N ASN A 33 -1.75 7.46 6.60
CA ASN A 33 -1.18 8.79 6.81
C ASN A 33 0.35 8.78 6.97
N SER A 34 0.94 7.62 7.23
CA SER A 34 2.39 7.44 7.34
C SER A 34 3.03 6.96 6.03
N ALA A 35 2.23 6.71 4.99
CA ALA A 35 2.73 6.28 3.68
C ALA A 35 3.46 7.44 2.98
N ASP A 36 4.56 7.13 2.31
CA ASP A 36 5.27 8.11 1.47
C ASP A 36 4.50 8.40 0.18
N ILE A 37 3.84 7.38 -0.38
CA ILE A 37 3.04 7.44 -1.60
C ILE A 37 1.81 6.55 -1.43
N VAL A 38 0.65 7.02 -1.89
CA VAL A 38 -0.58 6.21 -1.96
C VAL A 38 -1.13 6.28 -3.38
N TYR A 39 -1.23 5.12 -4.02
CA TYR A 39 -1.95 4.93 -5.27
C TYR A 39 -3.37 4.46 -4.96
N GLU A 40 -4.37 5.06 -5.60
CA GLU A 40 -5.75 4.57 -5.58
C GLU A 40 -6.20 4.22 -6.99
N ALA A 41 -6.73 3.01 -7.17
CA ALA A 41 -7.25 2.55 -8.45
C ALA A 41 -8.41 1.57 -8.26
N VAL A 42 -9.22 1.41 -9.31
CA VAL A 42 -10.33 0.46 -9.31
C VAL A 42 -9.80 -0.98 -9.26
N ALA A 43 -10.30 -1.71 -8.29
CA ALA A 43 -10.03 -3.10 -8.02
C ALA A 43 -11.16 -3.98 -8.62
N GLU A 44 -12.03 -4.60 -7.82
CA GLU A 44 -13.07 -5.55 -8.29
C GLU A 44 -14.44 -4.84 -8.28
N GLY A 45 -15.27 -5.05 -9.31
CA GLY A 45 -16.70 -4.69 -9.24
C GLY A 45 -16.99 -3.21 -8.93
N GLY A 46 -16.10 -2.30 -9.34
CA GLY A 46 -16.23 -0.86 -9.10
C GLY A 46 -15.63 -0.34 -7.78
N VAL A 47 -15.18 -1.24 -6.91
CA VAL A 47 -14.54 -0.93 -5.62
C VAL A 47 -13.10 -0.44 -5.85
N SER A 48 -12.69 0.68 -5.26
CA SER A 48 -11.27 1.09 -5.29
C SER A 48 -10.44 0.37 -4.23
N ARG A 49 -9.13 0.32 -4.42
CA ARG A 49 -8.16 -0.20 -3.44
C ARG A 49 -6.96 0.74 -3.41
N PHE A 50 -6.19 0.68 -2.33
CA PHE A 50 -4.94 1.41 -2.21
C PHE A 50 -3.73 0.50 -2.43
N GLY A 51 -2.71 1.02 -3.11
CA GLY A 51 -1.33 0.54 -3.05
C GLY A 51 -0.50 1.60 -2.35
N ALA A 52 -0.10 1.35 -1.11
CA ALA A 52 0.61 2.32 -0.28
C ALA A 52 2.08 1.94 -0.12
N ILE A 53 2.96 2.93 -0.23
CA ILE A 53 4.41 2.74 -0.14
C ILE A 53 4.92 3.28 1.18
N PHE A 54 5.66 2.45 1.89
CA PHE A 54 6.26 2.79 3.18
C PHE A 54 7.77 2.63 3.10
N TYR A 55 8.48 3.71 3.37
CA TYR A 55 9.93 3.77 3.36
C TYR A 55 10.46 4.74 4.43
N CYS A 56 10.53 6.04 4.13
CA CYS A 56 11.08 7.04 5.05
C CYS A 56 10.02 7.60 6.02
N GLY A 57 8.74 7.67 5.64
CA GLY A 57 7.64 8.15 6.50
C GLY A 57 7.45 7.36 7.79
N VAL A 58 7.97 6.13 7.85
CA VAL A 58 7.81 5.19 8.96
C VAL A 58 9.14 4.82 9.62
N SER A 59 10.20 5.62 9.42
CA SER A 59 11.53 5.30 9.97
C SER A 59 11.66 5.49 11.48
N SER A 60 10.77 6.29 12.08
CA SER A 60 10.81 6.65 13.50
C SER A 60 10.02 5.70 14.41
N ALA A 61 9.07 4.94 13.85
CA ALA A 61 8.20 4.04 14.61
C ALA A 61 7.62 2.91 13.75
N ASP A 62 7.36 1.76 14.38
CA ASP A 62 6.56 0.70 13.76
C ASP A 62 5.16 1.23 13.44
N THR A 63 4.67 0.92 12.25
CA THR A 63 3.35 1.39 11.77
C THR A 63 2.49 0.18 11.48
N ILE A 64 1.32 0.12 12.11
CA ILE A 64 0.32 -0.91 11.83
C ILE A 64 -0.33 -0.61 10.49
N LEU A 65 -0.47 -1.63 9.65
CA LEU A 65 -0.95 -1.52 8.28
C LEU A 65 -2.16 -2.42 8.08
N GLY A 66 -3.26 -1.86 7.58
CA GLY A 66 -4.39 -2.66 7.12
C GLY A 66 -5.73 -1.92 7.07
N PRO A 67 -6.81 -2.62 6.68
CA PRO A 67 -6.81 -4.05 6.33
C PRO A 67 -6.04 -4.34 5.03
N VAL A 68 -5.12 -5.32 5.07
CA VAL A 68 -4.32 -5.72 3.90
C VAL A 68 -5.21 -6.53 2.96
N ARG A 69 -5.09 -6.30 1.65
CA ARG A 69 -5.96 -6.90 0.64
C ARG A 69 -5.24 -7.48 -0.56
N SER A 70 -6.03 -8.05 -1.48
CA SER A 70 -5.52 -8.83 -2.58
C SER A 70 -4.77 -8.00 -3.62
N ALA A 71 -3.74 -8.60 -4.20
CA ALA A 71 -2.95 -8.05 -5.29
C ALA A 71 -3.76 -7.91 -6.58
N ARG A 72 -3.42 -6.89 -7.39
CA ARG A 72 -3.93 -6.68 -8.75
C ARG A 72 -2.85 -6.21 -9.70
N THR A 73 -3.04 -6.54 -10.97
CA THR A 73 -2.01 -6.41 -12.01
C THR A 73 -1.51 -4.97 -12.20
N HIS A 74 -2.40 -3.98 -12.18
CA HIS A 74 -2.01 -2.57 -12.25
C HIS A 74 -1.18 -2.11 -11.05
N PHE A 75 -1.46 -2.59 -9.83
CA PHE A 75 -0.62 -2.27 -8.67
C PHE A 75 0.72 -3.00 -8.71
N ILE A 76 0.79 -4.20 -9.28
CA ILE A 76 2.06 -4.91 -9.50
C ILE A 76 2.94 -4.12 -10.48
N ASN A 77 2.35 -3.55 -11.53
CA ASN A 77 3.07 -2.68 -12.45
C ASN A 77 3.62 -1.43 -11.74
N LEU A 78 2.78 -0.73 -10.96
CA LEU A 78 3.22 0.43 -10.17
C LEU A 78 4.32 0.05 -9.17
N ALA A 79 4.17 -1.08 -8.48
CA ALA A 79 5.19 -1.58 -7.57
C ALA A 79 6.51 -1.88 -8.29
N SER A 80 6.49 -2.30 -9.57
CA SER A 80 7.71 -2.65 -10.29
C SER A 80 8.64 -1.45 -10.54
N GLU A 81 8.13 -0.22 -10.46
CA GLU A 81 8.91 1.01 -10.56
C GLU A 81 9.91 1.20 -9.39
N TYR A 82 9.76 0.42 -8.31
CA TYR A 82 10.58 0.50 -7.10
C TYR A 82 11.65 -0.59 -7.01
N ASN A 83 11.99 -1.21 -8.16
CA ASN A 83 13.06 -2.19 -8.30
C ASN A 83 13.01 -3.32 -7.26
N TYR A 84 12.04 -4.24 -7.41
CA TYR A 84 11.74 -5.33 -6.46
C TYR A 84 11.36 -4.84 -5.05
N PRO A 85 10.32 -4.01 -4.87
CA PRO A 85 9.87 -3.67 -3.51
C PRO A 85 9.34 -4.92 -2.80
N LEU A 86 9.26 -4.87 -1.47
CA LEU A 86 8.60 -5.92 -0.69
C LEU A 86 7.07 -5.80 -0.88
N TYR A 87 6.53 -6.61 -1.78
CA TYR A 87 5.14 -6.49 -2.24
C TYR A 87 4.19 -7.29 -1.32
N THR A 88 3.38 -6.60 -0.54
CA THR A 88 2.61 -7.16 0.57
C THR A 88 1.12 -7.18 0.27
N HIS A 89 0.49 -8.36 0.39
CA HIS A 89 -0.92 -8.55 0.05
C HIS A 89 -1.51 -9.81 0.71
N VAL A 90 -2.84 -9.96 0.56
CA VAL A 90 -3.60 -11.14 1.01
C VAL A 90 -4.28 -11.78 -0.20
N GLY A 91 -3.55 -12.70 -0.84
CA GLY A 91 -3.99 -13.35 -2.07
C GLY A 91 -4.04 -12.39 -3.26
N GLY A 92 -4.60 -12.83 -4.37
CA GLY A 92 -4.62 -12.06 -5.60
C GLY A 92 -5.56 -12.69 -6.60
N ALA A 93 -5.94 -11.92 -7.61
CA ALA A 93 -6.64 -12.48 -8.76
C ALA A 93 -5.79 -13.61 -9.38
N ASN A 94 -6.44 -14.75 -9.63
CA ASN A 94 -5.79 -15.95 -10.16
C ASN A 94 -6.79 -16.69 -11.05
N CYS A 95 -6.32 -17.76 -11.69
CA CYS A 95 -7.20 -18.69 -12.36
C CYS A 95 -8.30 -19.21 -11.44
N GLY A 96 -9.57 -19.10 -11.88
CA GLY A 96 -10.74 -19.59 -11.15
C GLY A 96 -10.85 -21.11 -11.07
N SER A 97 -9.93 -21.85 -11.69
CA SER A 97 -9.87 -23.31 -11.69
C SER A 97 -8.45 -23.81 -11.49
N SER A 98 -8.31 -25.00 -10.91
CA SER A 98 -7.03 -25.72 -10.82
C SER A 98 -6.60 -26.33 -12.16
N ASP A 99 -7.53 -26.56 -13.10
CA ASP A 99 -7.22 -26.96 -14.46
C ASP A 99 -7.12 -25.71 -15.36
N PRO A 100 -5.92 -25.39 -15.90
CA PRO A 100 -5.73 -24.25 -16.80
C PRO A 100 -6.66 -24.25 -18.03
N LYS A 101 -7.16 -25.42 -18.45
CA LYS A 101 -8.11 -25.54 -19.57
C LYS A 101 -9.51 -25.03 -19.24
N THR A 102 -9.85 -24.96 -17.96
CA THR A 102 -11.15 -24.47 -17.46
C THR A 102 -11.04 -23.11 -16.79
N CYS A 103 -9.90 -22.45 -16.99
CA CYS A 103 -9.67 -21.11 -16.50
C CYS A 103 -10.57 -20.10 -17.22
N ASN A 104 -11.50 -19.49 -16.48
CA ASN A 104 -12.35 -18.42 -17.00
C ASN A 104 -11.83 -17.01 -16.63
N THR A 105 -10.80 -16.91 -15.81
CA THR A 105 -10.12 -15.65 -15.52
C THR A 105 -9.22 -15.25 -16.69
N ASP A 106 -9.43 -14.07 -17.26
CA ASP A 106 -8.53 -13.53 -18.28
C ASP A 106 -7.09 -13.45 -17.75
N LYS A 107 -6.13 -14.00 -18.50
CA LYS A 107 -4.71 -14.04 -18.09
C LYS A 107 -4.14 -12.66 -17.76
N ARG A 108 -4.62 -11.61 -18.42
CA ARG A 108 -4.17 -10.23 -18.23
C ARG A 108 -4.48 -9.68 -16.83
N VAL A 109 -5.37 -10.34 -16.09
CA VAL A 109 -5.76 -9.94 -14.73
C VAL A 109 -5.36 -10.98 -13.67
N GLN A 110 -4.60 -12.01 -14.04
CA GLN A 110 -4.09 -13.00 -13.08
C GLN A 110 -2.86 -12.47 -12.34
N ALA A 111 -3.12 -11.69 -11.29
CA ALA A 111 -2.11 -11.06 -10.45
C ALA A 111 -1.10 -12.05 -9.84
N LEU A 112 -1.55 -13.21 -9.35
CA LEU A 112 -0.63 -14.21 -8.79
C LEU A 112 0.29 -14.84 -9.85
N GLU A 113 -0.21 -15.01 -11.08
CA GLU A 113 0.63 -15.44 -12.20
C GLU A 113 1.67 -14.36 -12.54
N GLN A 114 1.25 -13.09 -12.61
CA GLN A 114 2.15 -11.97 -12.91
C GLN A 114 3.27 -11.82 -11.86
N ILE A 115 2.97 -11.95 -10.57
CA ILE A 115 3.98 -11.93 -9.49
C ILE A 115 5.07 -12.99 -9.75
N ASN A 116 4.67 -14.19 -10.18
CA ASN A 116 5.64 -15.23 -10.51
C ASN A 116 6.41 -14.93 -11.81
N GLN A 117 5.76 -14.38 -12.82
CA GLN A 117 6.41 -13.96 -14.08
C GLN A 117 7.46 -12.86 -13.83
N TYR A 118 7.23 -11.97 -12.85
CA TYR A 118 8.18 -10.92 -12.46
C TYR A 118 9.31 -11.47 -11.56
N GLY A 119 9.28 -12.76 -11.23
CA GLY A 119 10.27 -13.39 -10.36
C GLY A 119 10.12 -13.02 -8.88
N TRP A 120 8.98 -12.44 -8.48
CA TRP A 120 8.76 -11.99 -7.10
C TRP A 120 8.26 -13.10 -6.18
N GLY A 121 7.65 -14.13 -6.76
CA GLY A 121 7.14 -15.28 -6.03
C GLY A 121 8.21 -16.24 -5.51
N GLY A 122 7.76 -17.30 -4.84
CA GLY A 122 8.61 -18.37 -4.33
C GLY A 122 9.28 -18.07 -2.99
N ALA A 123 9.98 -19.07 -2.45
CA ALA A 123 10.49 -19.05 -1.08
C ALA A 123 11.53 -17.96 -0.78
N LYS A 124 12.18 -17.43 -1.82
CA LYS A 124 13.22 -16.38 -1.71
C LYS A 124 12.84 -15.07 -2.41
N GLY A 125 11.65 -14.97 -2.99
CA GLY A 125 11.21 -13.76 -3.67
C GLY A 125 10.80 -12.64 -2.72
N ASN A 126 10.62 -11.44 -3.27
CA ASN A 126 10.19 -10.22 -2.57
C ASN A 126 8.66 -10.14 -2.33
N ASP A 127 7.89 -11.14 -2.78
CA ASP A 127 6.45 -11.23 -2.56
C ASP A 127 6.09 -11.65 -1.13
N LEU A 128 5.41 -10.78 -0.39
CA LEU A 128 4.94 -10.99 0.98
C LEU A 128 3.44 -11.29 1.01
N ASN A 129 3.06 -12.43 0.42
CA ASN A 129 1.69 -12.93 0.47
C ASN A 129 1.37 -13.59 1.83
N GLN A 130 0.33 -13.10 2.51
CA GLN A 130 -0.13 -13.64 3.78
C GLN A 130 -0.43 -15.15 3.74
N PHE A 131 -0.88 -15.70 2.60
CA PHE A 131 -1.12 -17.15 2.49
C PHE A 131 0.14 -18.01 2.67
N SER A 132 1.33 -17.42 2.56
CA SER A 132 2.62 -18.08 2.83
C SER A 132 3.31 -17.56 4.09
N ILE A 133 2.72 -16.58 4.77
CA ILE A 133 3.32 -15.87 5.92
C ILE A 133 2.24 -15.70 7.01
N GLY A 134 2.33 -16.53 8.04
CA GLY A 134 1.38 -16.51 9.15
C GLY A 134 1.73 -15.52 10.28
N PHE A 135 1.09 -15.75 11.41
CA PHE A 135 1.43 -15.10 12.68
C PHE A 135 2.91 -15.35 13.05
N PRO A 136 3.65 -14.37 13.61
CA PRO A 136 3.18 -13.06 14.09
C PRO A 136 3.28 -11.92 13.06
N THR A 137 3.66 -12.20 11.81
CA THR A 137 3.86 -11.17 10.78
C THR A 137 2.53 -10.60 10.30
N PHE A 138 1.56 -11.49 10.10
CA PHE A 138 0.18 -11.15 9.79
C PHE A 138 -0.74 -11.65 10.91
N TRP A 139 -1.79 -10.90 11.22
CA TRP A 139 -2.81 -11.30 12.18
C TRP A 139 -4.18 -10.81 11.75
N ARG A 140 -5.22 -11.42 12.31
CA ARG A 140 -6.60 -10.96 12.13
C ARG A 140 -7.08 -10.20 13.35
N ASP A 141 -7.70 -9.06 13.12
CA ASP A 141 -8.43 -8.30 14.13
C ASP A 141 -9.89 -8.15 13.69
N TYR A 142 -10.76 -8.99 14.26
CA TYR A 142 -12.20 -8.99 13.97
C TYR A 142 -12.92 -7.82 14.61
N GLU A 143 -12.36 -7.24 15.69
CA GLU A 143 -13.00 -6.19 16.50
C GLU A 143 -12.34 -4.82 16.29
N ARG A 144 -11.59 -4.66 15.20
CA ARG A 144 -10.83 -3.46 14.83
C ARG A 144 -11.62 -2.14 14.88
N LEU A 145 -12.95 -2.20 14.73
CA LEU A 145 -13.86 -1.05 14.76
C LEU A 145 -14.74 -1.00 16.03
N GLY A 146 -14.43 -1.80 17.05
CA GLY A 146 -15.28 -1.98 18.23
C GLY A 146 -16.50 -2.86 17.99
N THR A 147 -16.61 -3.44 16.80
CA THR A 147 -17.64 -4.41 16.39
C THR A 147 -17.03 -5.44 15.46
N THR A 148 -17.60 -6.64 15.44
CA THR A 148 -17.18 -7.72 14.53
C THR A 148 -17.36 -7.29 13.08
N VAL A 149 -16.28 -7.31 12.30
CA VAL A 149 -16.32 -7.08 10.84
C VAL A 149 -16.11 -8.38 10.06
N ALA A 150 -16.53 -8.39 8.80
CA ALA A 150 -16.37 -9.54 7.92
C ALA A 150 -14.89 -9.92 7.75
N THR A 151 -14.60 -11.22 7.61
CA THR A 151 -13.23 -11.76 7.70
C THR A 151 -12.27 -11.11 6.71
N GLU A 152 -12.78 -10.65 5.59
CA GLU A 152 -12.03 -10.05 4.51
C GLU A 152 -11.53 -8.63 4.83
N HIS A 153 -12.05 -8.00 5.89
CA HIS A 153 -11.65 -6.68 6.39
C HIS A 153 -10.81 -6.74 7.67
N THR A 154 -10.27 -7.91 8.03
CA THR A 154 -9.60 -8.11 9.33
C THR A 154 -8.10 -8.30 9.26
N MET A 155 -7.49 -8.42 8.08
CA MET A 155 -6.08 -8.79 8.00
C MET A 155 -5.17 -7.59 8.23
N TYR A 156 -4.23 -7.71 9.16
CA TYR A 156 -3.29 -6.67 9.54
C TYR A 156 -1.84 -7.16 9.49
N THR A 157 -0.92 -6.20 9.36
CA THR A 157 0.51 -6.39 9.49
C THR A 157 1.17 -5.12 10.08
N SER A 158 2.50 -5.09 10.20
CA SER A 158 3.23 -3.85 10.53
C SER A 158 4.53 -3.73 9.75
N THR A 159 5.02 -2.50 9.60
CA THR A 159 6.23 -2.21 8.83
C THR A 159 7.44 -2.98 9.38
N GLU A 160 7.67 -2.98 10.69
CA GLU A 160 8.79 -3.70 11.30
C GLU A 160 8.64 -5.22 11.20
N LYS A 161 7.43 -5.76 11.30
CA LYS A 161 7.18 -7.19 11.14
C LYS A 161 7.51 -7.66 9.71
N LEU A 162 7.12 -6.89 8.70
CA LEU A 162 7.40 -7.19 7.30
C LEU A 162 8.90 -7.15 7.02
N TRP A 163 9.60 -6.09 7.42
CA TRP A 163 11.05 -5.99 7.24
C TRP A 163 11.81 -7.07 8.01
N LYS A 164 11.42 -7.36 9.26
CA LYS A 164 12.03 -8.42 10.06
C LYS A 164 11.85 -9.78 9.42
N TYR A 165 10.66 -10.08 8.90
CA TYR A 165 10.41 -11.34 8.19
C TYR A 165 11.25 -11.41 6.90
N ALA A 166 11.22 -10.36 6.08
CA ALA A 166 11.94 -10.30 4.82
C ALA A 166 13.46 -10.48 5.01
N ALA A 167 14.06 -9.75 5.96
CA ALA A 167 15.48 -9.83 6.26
C ALA A 167 15.85 -11.16 6.93
N GLY A 168 15.10 -11.60 7.94
CA GLY A 168 15.45 -12.77 8.74
C GLY A 168 15.16 -14.12 8.08
N THR A 169 14.17 -14.17 7.17
CA THR A 169 13.73 -15.42 6.52
C THR A 169 14.19 -15.51 5.08
N ARG A 170 14.28 -14.38 4.38
CA ARG A 170 14.55 -14.35 2.94
C ARG A 170 15.76 -13.50 2.55
N ASN A 171 16.49 -12.96 3.53
CA ASN A 171 17.68 -12.12 3.34
C ASN A 171 17.44 -10.84 2.53
N TRP A 172 16.19 -10.36 2.45
CA TRP A 172 15.89 -9.09 1.81
C TRP A 172 16.10 -7.94 2.79
N THR A 173 17.07 -7.06 2.50
CA THR A 173 17.25 -5.76 3.15
C THR A 173 17.04 -4.66 2.10
N ASN A 174 17.71 -3.52 2.20
CA ASN A 174 17.96 -2.67 1.02
C ASN A 174 18.58 -3.45 -0.14
N LEU A 175 19.41 -4.45 0.15
CA LEU A 175 20.06 -5.31 -0.84
C LEU A 175 19.18 -6.52 -1.24
N THR A 176 19.44 -7.07 -2.42
CA THR A 176 18.99 -8.39 -2.84
C THR A 176 19.54 -9.50 -1.93
N PRO A 177 18.91 -10.68 -1.88
CA PRO A 177 19.35 -11.78 -1.01
C PRO A 177 20.78 -12.29 -1.27
N ASP A 178 21.32 -12.06 -2.46
CA ASP A 178 22.70 -12.39 -2.82
C ASP A 178 23.69 -11.25 -2.53
N GLY A 179 23.21 -10.13 -1.99
CA GLY A 179 23.99 -8.96 -1.58
C GLY A 179 24.54 -8.13 -2.73
N LYS A 180 24.08 -8.33 -3.97
CA LYS A 180 24.70 -7.72 -5.15
C LYS A 180 24.09 -6.41 -5.61
N SER A 181 22.80 -6.18 -5.34
CA SER A 181 22.09 -5.00 -5.85
C SER A 181 21.26 -4.34 -4.76
N ASP A 182 21.38 -3.03 -4.64
CA ASP A 182 20.49 -2.20 -3.82
C ASP A 182 19.22 -1.88 -4.61
N TRP A 183 18.07 -1.75 -3.93
CA TRP A 183 16.84 -1.31 -4.59
C TRP A 183 17.01 0.05 -5.28
N LYS A 184 17.89 0.90 -4.75
CA LYS A 184 18.17 2.23 -5.31
C LYS A 184 18.92 2.20 -6.65
N ASP A 185 19.59 1.10 -6.99
CA ASP A 185 20.48 1.06 -8.16
C ASP A 185 19.71 1.32 -9.47
N ASP A 186 18.47 0.84 -9.57
CA ASP A 186 17.60 1.04 -10.73
C ASP A 186 16.33 1.85 -10.40
N TYR A 187 16.32 2.56 -9.26
CA TYR A 187 15.21 3.44 -8.90
C TYR A 187 15.43 4.84 -9.46
N ILE A 188 14.41 5.37 -10.15
CA ILE A 188 14.40 6.76 -10.61
C ILE A 188 13.68 7.61 -9.56
N PRO A 189 14.39 8.44 -8.78
CA PRO A 189 13.77 9.22 -7.73
C PRO A 189 12.87 10.32 -8.29
N PHE A 190 11.77 10.59 -7.58
CA PHE A 190 10.95 11.77 -7.82
C PHE A 190 11.77 13.06 -7.68
N THR A 191 11.47 14.02 -8.54
CA THR A 191 12.04 15.37 -8.43
C THR A 191 11.20 16.20 -7.46
N PHE A 192 11.84 16.70 -6.40
CA PHE A 192 11.19 17.56 -5.42
C PHE A 192 11.57 19.02 -5.63
N LYS A 193 10.66 19.91 -5.26
CA LYS A 193 10.89 21.36 -5.20
C LYS A 193 10.55 21.88 -3.81
N ASP A 194 11.16 22.99 -3.43
CA ASP A 194 10.77 23.70 -2.21
C ASP A 194 9.33 24.19 -2.28
N ASN A 195 8.76 24.52 -1.12
CA ASN A 195 7.42 25.09 -1.06
C ASN A 195 7.35 26.34 -1.96
N ALA A 196 6.30 26.42 -2.78
CA ALA A 196 6.07 27.57 -3.64
C ALA A 196 5.88 28.84 -2.78
N LYS A 197 6.49 29.95 -3.21
CA LYS A 197 6.31 31.27 -2.57
C LYS A 197 4.88 31.78 -2.73
N GLU A 198 4.25 31.46 -3.85
CA GLU A 198 2.84 31.74 -4.13
C GLU A 198 2.03 30.45 -4.04
N LYS A 199 0.89 30.51 -3.33
CA LYS A 199 -0.03 29.38 -3.21
C LYS A 199 -0.86 29.28 -4.48
N GLY A 200 -1.10 28.04 -4.94
CA GLY A 200 -1.98 27.78 -6.08
C GLY A 200 -3.43 28.20 -5.81
N SER A 201 -4.19 28.41 -6.87
CA SER A 201 -5.61 28.81 -6.79
C SER A 201 -6.59 27.63 -6.69
N VAL A 202 -6.09 26.39 -6.81
CA VAL A 202 -6.92 25.19 -6.72
C VAL A 202 -7.23 24.92 -5.26
N SER A 203 -8.47 25.18 -4.85
CA SER A 203 -8.95 24.95 -3.47
C SER A 203 -9.56 23.57 -3.27
N GLN A 204 -9.98 22.91 -4.35
CA GLN A 204 -10.64 21.61 -4.30
C GLN A 204 -10.36 20.80 -5.56
N ILE A 205 -10.09 19.51 -5.38
CA ILE A 205 -10.05 18.50 -6.44
C ILE A 205 -11.09 17.44 -6.08
N SER A 206 -11.98 17.10 -7.00
CA SER A 206 -13.01 16.07 -6.77
C SER A 206 -13.22 15.23 -8.01
N PHE A 207 -13.36 13.93 -7.80
CA PHE A 207 -13.67 12.97 -8.85
C PHE A 207 -14.32 11.71 -8.26
N GLY A 208 -15.12 11.04 -9.08
CA GLY A 208 -15.68 9.72 -8.80
C GLY A 208 -15.06 8.67 -9.71
N PHE A 209 -15.04 7.41 -9.26
CA PHE A 209 -14.56 6.30 -10.09
C PHE A 209 -15.66 5.74 -11.00
N TRP A 210 -16.92 5.81 -10.59
CA TRP A 210 -18.08 5.30 -11.31
C TRP A 210 -19.34 6.09 -10.95
N GLU A 211 -20.23 6.33 -11.92
CA GLU A 211 -21.47 7.08 -11.71
C GLU A 211 -22.42 6.42 -10.68
N SER A 212 -22.33 5.11 -10.45
CA SER A 212 -23.23 4.39 -9.53
C SER A 212 -22.59 4.05 -8.18
N TYR A 213 -21.32 4.40 -7.94
CA TYR A 213 -20.57 3.99 -6.74
C TYR A 213 -19.98 5.18 -5.99
N HIS A 214 -20.84 6.14 -5.62
CA HIS A 214 -20.45 7.37 -4.93
C HIS A 214 -19.76 7.16 -3.58
N GLN A 215 -19.89 5.98 -2.96
CA GLN A 215 -19.16 5.63 -1.74
C GLN A 215 -17.62 5.57 -1.93
N PHE A 216 -17.12 5.63 -3.16
CA PHE A 216 -15.69 5.76 -3.48
C PHE A 216 -15.30 7.13 -4.01
N ASP A 217 -16.23 8.08 -4.12
CA ASP A 217 -15.91 9.43 -4.57
C ASP A 217 -14.87 10.06 -3.65
N VAL A 218 -13.97 10.82 -4.25
CA VAL A 218 -12.82 11.44 -3.59
C VAL A 218 -12.96 12.95 -3.68
N VAL A 219 -12.72 13.61 -2.55
CA VAL A 219 -12.56 15.06 -2.49
C VAL A 219 -11.26 15.35 -1.76
N TRP A 220 -10.47 16.26 -2.31
CA TRP A 220 -9.28 16.82 -1.71
C TRP A 220 -9.48 18.32 -1.54
N ASN A 221 -9.62 18.76 -0.30
CA ASN A 221 -9.81 20.16 0.06
C ASN A 221 -8.46 20.75 0.47
N TYR A 222 -8.02 21.81 -0.18
CA TYR A 222 -6.75 22.46 0.14
C TYR A 222 -6.86 23.29 1.42
N ASP A 223 -6.05 22.95 2.42
CA ASP A 223 -5.88 23.75 3.65
C ASP A 223 -4.70 24.71 3.47
N ALA A 224 -5.01 25.99 3.29
CA ALA A 224 -4.00 27.03 3.12
C ALA A 224 -3.17 27.29 4.40
N THR A 225 -3.69 27.00 5.58
CA THR A 225 -2.97 27.17 6.85
C THR A 225 -1.88 26.13 6.98
N GLN A 226 -2.21 24.87 6.65
CA GLN A 226 -1.30 23.73 6.75
C GLN A 226 -0.48 23.49 5.48
N ASN A 227 -0.85 24.11 4.36
CA ASN A 227 -0.22 23.95 3.04
C ASN A 227 -0.20 22.48 2.59
N LEU A 228 -1.38 21.85 2.63
CA LEU A 228 -1.64 20.46 2.24
C LEU A 228 -3.11 20.30 1.79
N TYR A 229 -3.42 19.18 1.16
CA TYR A 229 -4.78 18.76 0.86
C TYR A 229 -5.27 17.78 1.92
N LEU A 230 -6.53 17.93 2.32
CA LEU A 230 -7.25 17.05 3.25
C LEU A 230 -8.25 16.20 2.46
N ARG A 231 -8.24 14.89 2.70
CA ARG A 231 -9.03 13.92 1.93
C ARG A 231 -10.37 13.61 2.58
N GLU A 232 -11.38 13.47 1.74
CA GLU A 232 -12.66 12.83 2.04
C GLU A 232 -12.84 11.61 1.12
N ASN A 233 -13.59 10.60 1.58
CA ASN A 233 -14.01 9.47 0.77
C ASN A 233 -15.49 9.17 0.97
N GLY A 234 -16.26 9.09 -0.10
CA GLY A 234 -17.68 8.74 -0.01
C GLY A 234 -18.49 9.73 0.81
N GLY A 235 -18.13 11.01 0.76
CA GLY A 235 -18.79 12.09 1.50
C GLY A 235 -18.44 12.18 2.98
N ALA A 236 -17.44 11.43 3.46
CA ALA A 236 -16.97 11.47 4.84
C ALA A 236 -15.47 11.83 4.93
N VAL A 237 -15.09 12.48 6.02
CA VAL A 237 -13.69 12.72 6.39
C VAL A 237 -12.95 11.38 6.42
N HIS A 238 -11.90 11.25 5.60
CA HIS A 238 -11.13 10.02 5.55
C HIS A 238 -10.06 10.07 6.63
N LYS A 239 -10.21 9.29 7.71
CA LYS A 239 -9.26 9.26 8.83
C LYS A 239 -8.36 8.04 8.80
N ASP A 240 -7.19 8.15 9.43
CA ASP A 240 -6.38 7.01 9.86
C ASP A 240 -6.87 6.52 11.23
N LYS A 241 -7.11 5.21 11.34
CA LYS A 241 -7.69 4.57 12.51
C LYS A 241 -6.80 4.72 13.75
N ASP A 242 -5.48 4.73 13.59
CA ASP A 242 -4.57 4.56 14.72
C ASP A 242 -4.22 5.88 15.42
N ASN A 243 -4.49 7.02 14.78
CA ASN A 243 -4.23 8.34 15.34
C ASN A 243 -5.39 9.34 15.18
N ASP A 244 -6.52 8.92 14.58
CA ASP A 244 -7.72 9.74 14.32
C ASP A 244 -7.48 11.01 13.47
N THR A 245 -6.34 11.10 12.80
CA THR A 245 -6.01 12.23 11.93
C THR A 245 -6.62 12.04 10.55
N GLN A 246 -7.06 13.14 9.93
CA GLN A 246 -7.54 13.13 8.55
C GLN A 246 -6.38 12.84 7.59
N LEU A 247 -6.63 12.01 6.59
CA LEU A 247 -5.67 11.69 5.55
C LEU A 247 -5.31 12.96 4.78
N SER A 248 -4.02 13.22 4.64
CA SER A 248 -3.53 14.44 4.02
C SER A 248 -2.40 14.16 3.03
N ALA A 249 -2.25 15.04 2.03
CA ALA A 249 -1.18 14.94 1.05
C ALA A 249 -0.72 16.33 0.61
N LYS A 250 0.58 16.48 0.33
CA LYS A 250 1.10 17.71 -0.29
C LYS A 250 0.93 17.75 -1.81
N VAL A 251 0.80 16.59 -2.43
CA VAL A 251 0.65 16.40 -3.87
C VAL A 251 -0.49 15.42 -4.08
N VAL A 252 -1.43 15.81 -4.96
CA VAL A 252 -2.63 15.06 -5.36
C VAL A 252 -2.64 15.01 -6.88
#